data_AF-H6LIU4-F1
#
_entry.id   AF-H6LIU4-F1
#
_cell.length_a   1.000
_cell.length_b   1.000
_cell.length_c   1.000
_cell.angle_alpha   90.00
_cell.angle_beta   90.00
_cell.angle_gamma   90.00
#
_symmetry.space_group_name_H-M   'P 1'
#
loop_
_entity.id
_entity.type
_entity.pdbx_description
1 polymer ?
#
loop_
_entity_poly.entity_id
_entity_poly.type
_entity_poly.pdbx_seq_one_letter_code
_entity_poly.pdbx_strand_id
1 'polypeptide(L)'
;MQASGEYTRKLFSRKQRGFGNSIMFESSNLQYASMSTKLALYQAVDRGSMTPNEWRKILGNLTPLTGGDEAIRRLDTQPVKEYTKVENGGE
;
A
#
# COMPACT_ATOMS: atom_id res chain seq x y z
N MET A 1 7.21 -18.66 -6.02
CA MET A 1 8.61 -18.85 -5.57
C MET A 1 9.45 -19.79 -6.44
N GLN A 2 8.87 -20.60 -7.34
CA GLN A 2 9.63 -21.61 -8.10
C GLN A 2 10.62 -21.01 -9.12
N ALA A 3 10.26 -19.89 -9.78
CA ALA A 3 11.16 -19.20 -10.72
C ALA A 3 12.37 -18.57 -10.02
N SER A 4 12.17 -17.85 -8.91
CA SER A 4 13.24 -17.13 -8.19
C SER A 4 14.37 -18.06 -7.74
N GLY A 5 14.04 -19.28 -7.32
CA GLY A 5 15.03 -20.32 -6.98
C GLY A 5 15.86 -20.80 -8.19
N GLU A 6 15.22 -20.97 -9.36
CA GLU A 6 15.90 -21.37 -10.59
C GLU A 6 16.83 -20.28 -11.14
N TYR A 7 16.41 -19.01 -11.09
CA TYR A 7 17.28 -17.88 -11.47
C TYR A 7 18.46 -17.74 -10.50
N THR A 8 18.22 -17.89 -9.20
CA THR A 8 19.28 -17.93 -8.18
C THR A 8 20.30 -19.03 -8.46
N ARG A 9 19.85 -20.22 -8.87
CA ARG A 9 20.73 -21.36 -9.17
C ARG A 9 21.52 -21.18 -10.47
N LYS A 10 20.92 -20.54 -11.49
CA LYS A 10 21.54 -20.36 -12.81
C LYS A 10 22.50 -19.17 -12.88
N LEU A 11 22.21 -18.09 -12.15
CA LEU A 11 23.03 -16.86 -12.18
C LEU A 11 24.13 -16.83 -11.12
N PHE A 12 23.95 -17.49 -9.97
CA PHE A 12 24.96 -17.53 -8.91
C PHE A 12 25.71 -18.86 -8.87
N SER A 13 27.03 -18.77 -8.73
CA SER A 13 27.88 -19.92 -8.45
C SER A 13 27.55 -20.55 -7.09
N ARG A 14 27.91 -21.82 -6.91
CA ARG A 14 27.71 -22.53 -5.61
C ARG A 14 28.30 -21.77 -4.43
N LYS A 15 29.44 -21.10 -4.62
CA LYS A 15 30.10 -20.30 -3.57
C LYS A 15 29.31 -19.03 -3.24
N GLN A 16 28.79 -18.32 -4.24
CA GLN A 16 27.94 -17.13 -4.06
C GLN A 16 26.63 -17.44 -3.33
N ARG A 17 26.03 -18.62 -3.58
CA ARG A 17 24.84 -19.08 -2.84
C ARG A 17 25.14 -19.43 -1.37
N GLY A 18 26.34 -19.93 -1.08
CA GLY A 18 26.80 -20.19 0.29
C GLY A 18 26.95 -18.92 1.14
N PHE A 19 27.21 -17.78 0.50
CA PHE A 19 27.20 -16.45 1.14
C PHE A 19 25.80 -15.84 1.30
N GLY A 20 24.73 -16.59 1.01
CA GLY A 20 23.35 -16.13 1.18
C GLY A 20 22.79 -15.28 0.04
N ASN A 21 23.48 -15.19 -1.11
CA ASN A 21 22.95 -14.46 -2.26
C ASN A 21 21.79 -15.23 -2.90
N SER A 22 20.61 -14.61 -2.93
CA SER A 22 19.42 -15.13 -3.57
C SER A 22 18.69 -14.05 -4.36
N ILE A 23 18.23 -14.39 -5.56
CA ILE A 23 17.33 -13.55 -6.34
C ILE A 23 15.93 -13.84 -5.85
N MET A 24 15.27 -12.85 -5.27
CA MET A 24 13.86 -12.90 -4.92
C MET A 24 13.09 -12.04 -5.92
N PHE A 25 12.05 -12.61 -6.53
CA PHE A 25 11.11 -11.84 -7.31
C PHE A 25 9.99 -11.40 -6.37
N GLU A 26 9.99 -10.12 -6.02
CA GLU A 26 8.86 -9.50 -5.36
C GLU A 26 7.87 -9.07 -6.43
N SER A 27 6.64 -9.58 -6.35
CA SER A 27 5.53 -9.03 -7.12
C SER A 27 4.92 -7.86 -6.35
N SER A 28 5.70 -6.82 -6.10
CA SER A 28 5.19 -5.52 -5.64
C SER A 28 4.49 -4.86 -6.83
N ASN A 29 3.31 -5.40 -7.15
CA ASN A 29 2.54 -5.10 -8.36
C ASN A 29 2.24 -3.60 -8.52
N LEU A 30 2.11 -2.88 -7.40
CA LEU A 30 1.92 -1.44 -7.38
C LEU A 30 3.19 -0.64 -7.67
N GLN A 31 4.39 -1.14 -7.38
CA GLN A 31 5.63 -0.43 -7.71
C GLN A 31 5.90 -0.40 -9.21
N TYR A 32 5.50 -1.45 -9.93
CA TYR A 32 5.60 -1.56 -11.39
C TYR A 32 4.39 -0.99 -12.15
N ALA A 33 3.35 -0.54 -11.45
CA ALA A 33 2.23 0.14 -12.09
C ALA A 33 2.70 1.44 -12.76
N SER A 34 2.09 1.79 -13.90
CA SER A 34 2.38 3.06 -14.59
C SER A 34 2.10 4.26 -13.67
N MET A 35 2.75 5.39 -13.94
CA MET A 35 2.48 6.63 -13.20
C MET A 35 1.01 7.04 -13.27
N SER A 36 0.32 6.75 -14.39
CA SER A 36 -1.12 6.98 -14.52
C SER A 36 -1.93 6.17 -13.50
N THR A 37 -1.64 4.88 -13.33
CA THR A 37 -2.30 4.02 -12.34
C THR A 37 -1.96 4.44 -10.91
N LYS A 38 -0.70 4.84 -10.65
CA LYS A 38 -0.29 5.34 -9.32
C LYS A 38 -0.97 6.66 -8.95
N LEU A 39 -1.20 7.54 -9.92
CA LEU A 39 -1.94 8.79 -9.71
C LEU A 39 -3.44 8.54 -9.55
N ALA A 40 -4.01 7.54 -10.23
CA ALA A 40 -5.41 7.16 -10.05
C ALA A 40 -5.73 6.73 -8.60
N LEU A 41 -4.76 6.17 -7.88
CA LEU A 41 -4.89 5.80 -6.46
C LEU A 41 -5.07 7.01 -5.52
N TYR A 42 -4.85 8.24 -5.99
CA TYR A 42 -5.19 9.45 -5.23
C TYR A 42 -6.67 9.44 -4.80
N GLN A 43 -7.56 8.87 -5.62
CA GLN A 43 -8.98 8.71 -5.29
C GLN A 43 -9.24 7.79 -4.08
N ALA A 44 -8.34 6.83 -3.82
CA ALA A 44 -8.39 5.96 -2.66
C ALA A 44 -7.95 6.71 -1.39
N VAL A 45 -6.98 7.61 -1.51
CA VAL A 45 -6.57 8.51 -0.42
C VAL A 45 -7.68 9.49 -0.07
N ASP A 46 -8.30 10.14 -1.07
CA ASP A 46 -9.41 11.09 -0.87
C ASP A 46 -10.63 10.48 -0.16
N ARG A 47 -10.90 9.18 -0.43
CA ARG A 47 -11.99 8.42 0.19
C ARG A 47 -11.59 7.75 1.51
N GLY A 48 -10.35 7.96 1.97
CA GLY A 48 -9.81 7.42 3.21
C GLY A 48 -9.66 5.89 3.22
N SER A 49 -9.56 5.25 2.05
CA SER A 49 -9.26 3.82 1.96
C SER A 49 -7.77 3.51 1.94
N MET A 50 -6.92 4.53 1.79
CA MET A 50 -5.46 4.44 1.87
C MET A 50 -4.92 5.68 2.57
N THR A 51 -3.90 5.51 3.41
CA THR A 51 -3.24 6.64 4.06
C THR A 51 -2.31 7.37 3.09
N PRO A 52 -2.09 8.69 3.27
CA PRO A 52 -1.10 9.43 2.49
C PRO A 52 0.30 8.79 2.48
N ASN A 53 0.74 8.20 3.61
CA ASN A 53 2.04 7.54 3.72
C ASN A 53 2.12 6.20 2.95
N GLU A 54 1.04 5.41 2.93
CA GLU A 54 0.97 4.21 2.09
C GLU A 54 1.03 4.55 0.59
N TRP A 55 0.34 5.62 0.17
CA TRP A 55 0.40 6.09 -1.22
C TRP A 55 1.81 6.60 -1.59
N ARG A 56 2.47 7.32 -0.69
CA ARG A 56 3.87 7.75 -0.86
C ARG A 56 4.84 6.57 -0.95
N LYS A 57 4.60 5.50 -0.19
CA LYS A 57 5.36 4.25 -0.27
C LYS A 57 5.22 3.60 -1.65
N ILE A 58 4.01 3.60 -2.21
CA ILE A 58 3.70 3.09 -3.56
C ILE A 58 4.35 3.92 -4.68
N LEU A 59 4.37 5.25 -4.52
CA LEU A 59 4.89 6.16 -5.54
C LEU A 59 6.40 6.03 -5.78
N GLY A 60 7.15 5.63 -4.76
CA GLY A 60 8.60 5.44 -4.88
C GLY A 60 9.31 5.50 -3.55
N ASN A 61 8.69 4.98 -2.49
CA ASN A 61 9.23 5.03 -1.12
C ASN A 61 9.63 6.46 -0.69
N LEU A 62 8.76 7.44 -1.00
CA LEU A 62 8.98 8.84 -0.64
C LEU A 62 8.96 9.00 0.89
N THR A 63 9.63 10.04 1.39
CA THR A 63 9.71 10.32 2.82
C THR A 63 8.31 10.43 3.43
N PRO A 64 8.02 9.70 4.53
CA PRO A 64 6.74 9.76 5.21
C PRO A 64 6.48 11.19 5.71
N LEU A 65 5.22 11.60 5.70
CA LEU A 65 4.77 12.86 6.28
C LEU A 65 4.39 12.64 7.74
N THR A 66 4.73 13.60 8.60
CA THR A 66 4.17 13.71 9.95
C THR A 66 2.65 13.91 9.85
N GLY A 67 1.87 12.99 10.43
CA GLY A 67 0.40 12.97 10.31
C GLY A 67 -0.15 12.28 9.05
N GLY A 68 0.72 11.69 8.22
CA GLY A 68 0.32 10.98 7.00
C GLY A 68 -0.19 9.55 7.19
N ASP A 69 -0.24 9.05 8.43
CA ASP A 69 -0.80 7.74 8.80
C ASP A 69 -2.28 7.84 9.21
N GLU A 70 -2.81 9.06 9.35
CA GLU A 70 -4.24 9.28 9.58
C GLU A 70 -4.97 9.33 8.23
N ALA A 71 -6.02 8.53 8.09
CA ALA A 71 -6.86 8.52 6.91
C ALA A 71 -7.74 9.78 6.88
N ILE A 72 -7.26 10.83 6.20
CA ILE A 72 -8.02 12.07 6.00
C ILE A 72 -9.01 11.86 4.86
N ARG A 73 -10.29 12.09 5.15
CA ARG A 73 -11.38 12.05 4.17
C ARG A 73 -11.81 13.45 3.80
N ARG A 74 -12.22 13.66 2.53
CA ARG A 74 -12.90 14.90 2.15
C ARG A 74 -14.22 15.03 2.91
N LEU A 75 -14.55 16.24 3.34
CA LEU A 75 -15.76 16.55 4.11
C LEU A 75 -17.06 16.08 3.42
N ASP A 76 -17.06 16.05 2.08
CA ASP A 76 -18.18 15.63 1.24
C ASP A 76 -18.45 14.11 1.30
N THR A 77 -17.52 13.32 1.84
CA THR A 77 -17.66 11.86 1.99
C THR A 77 -18.08 11.55 3.42
N GLN A 78 -19.28 12.01 3.79
CA GLN A 78 -19.83 11.74 5.11
C GLN A 78 -19.96 10.23 5.33
N PRO A 79 -19.57 9.70 6.50
CA PRO A 79 -19.95 8.33 6.86
C PRO A 79 -21.48 8.25 6.84
N VAL A 80 -22.03 7.18 6.25
CA VAL A 80 -23.44 6.85 6.42
C VAL A 80 -23.62 6.64 7.92
N LYS A 81 -24.11 7.66 8.64
CA LYS A 81 -24.41 7.53 10.06
C LYS A 81 -25.35 6.34 10.21
N GLU A 82 -24.92 5.32 10.94
CA GLU A 82 -25.85 4.37 11.52
C GLU A 82 -26.81 5.20 12.39
N TYR A 83 -28.08 5.22 12.01
CA TYR A 83 -29.14 5.78 12.83
C TYR A 83 -29.31 4.86 14.05
N THR A 84 -28.49 5.03 15.08
CA THR A 84 -28.88 4.61 16.42
C THR A 84 -29.93 5.61 16.90
N LYS A 85 -31.21 5.26 16.69
CA LYS A 85 -32.32 5.93 17.38
C LYS A 85 -32.07 5.78 18.88
N VAL A 86 -31.68 6.87 19.52
CA VAL A 86 -31.79 6.98 20.97
C VAL A 86 -33.23 7.42 21.23
N GLU A 87 -34.12 6.45 21.40
CA GLU A 87 -35.40 6.71 22.07
C GLU A 87 -35.07 7.02 23.53
N ASN A 88 -35.14 8.30 23.90
CA ASN A 88 -35.32 8.70 25.28
C ASN A 88 -36.67 9.43 25.37
N GLY A 89 -37.61 8.76 26.02
CA GLY A 89 -38.87 9.35 26.46
C GLY A 89 -38.70 10.14 27.77
N GLY A 90 -39.74 10.93 28.07
CA GLY A 90 -39.94 11.71 29.31
C GLY A 90 -39.19 13.04 29.31
N GLU A 91 -39.77 14.20 29.60
CA GLU A 91 -41.07 14.59 30.19
C GLU A 91 -41.54 15.91 29.55
#